data_AF-A0A2H0RJC7-F1
#
_entry.id   AF-A0A2H0RJC7-F1
#
_cell.length_a   1.000
_cell.length_b   1.000
_cell.length_c   1.000
_cell.angle_alpha   90.00
_cell.angle_beta   90.00
_cell.angle_gamma   90.00
#
_symmetry.space_group_name_H-M   'P 1'
#
loop_
_entity.id
_entity.type
_entity.pdbx_description
1 polymer ?
#
loop_
_entity_poly.entity_id
_entity_poly.type
_entity_poly.pdbx_seq_one_letter_code
_entity_poly.pdbx_strand_id
1 'polypeptide(L)'
;MDEPKPDMPRLVASGDFLPKAHVVEGKAILIENGGERTLRFEDFETVNGPDLFIYLATDETGSDFVDLGRIKATKGNINYDVPLGTDTDKYNKVLVWCRAFRVLFSLAELE
;
A
#
# COMPACT_ATOMS: atom_id res chain seq x y z
N MET A 1 -9.68 -23.54 30.21
CA MET A 1 -9.77 -23.20 28.78
C MET A 1 -9.46 -21.73 28.70
N ASP A 2 -8.25 -21.40 28.25
CA ASP A 2 -7.87 -20.00 28.00
C ASP A 2 -8.48 -19.64 26.64
N GLU A 3 -9.47 -18.74 26.62
CA GLU A 3 -10.02 -18.22 25.37
C GLU A 3 -8.98 -17.27 24.75
N PRO A 4 -8.57 -17.45 23.48
CA PRO A 4 -7.69 -16.48 22.84
C PRO A 4 -8.43 -15.15 22.77
N LYS A 5 -7.86 -14.12 23.40
CA LYS A 5 -8.37 -12.74 23.27
C LYS A 5 -8.30 -12.36 21.79
N PRO A 6 -9.35 -11.71 21.23
CA PRO A 6 -9.27 -11.21 19.87
C PRO A 6 -8.11 -10.22 19.80
N ASP A 7 -7.17 -10.46 18.88
CA ASP A 7 -6.12 -9.50 18.60
C ASP A 7 -6.78 -8.18 18.16
N MET A 8 -6.30 -7.07 18.72
CA MET A 8 -6.78 -5.75 18.36
C MET A 8 -5.99 -5.25 17.15
N PRO A 9 -6.65 -4.57 16.18
CA PRO A 9 -5.94 -3.93 15.07
C PRO A 9 -4.85 -2.99 15.60
N ARG A 10 -3.63 -3.20 15.14
CA ARG A 10 -2.45 -2.41 15.51
C ARG A 10 -1.91 -1.68 14.30
N LEU A 11 -1.62 -0.38 14.46
CA LEU A 11 -0.81 0.38 13.52
C LEU A 11 0.64 -0.14 13.52
N VAL A 12 1.13 -0.55 12.35
CA VAL A 12 2.50 -1.03 12.14
C VAL A 12 3.40 0.09 11.66
N ALA A 13 3.02 0.75 10.57
CA ALA A 13 3.77 1.82 9.92
C ALA A 13 2.82 2.69 9.08
N SER A 14 3.24 3.90 8.72
CA SER A 14 2.44 4.76 7.83
C SER A 14 3.30 5.76 7.06
N GLY A 15 2.74 6.30 5.97
CA GLY A 15 3.40 7.30 5.14
C GLY A 15 2.42 8.08 4.29
N ASP A 16 2.70 9.36 4.05
CA ASP A 16 1.90 10.18 3.14
C ASP A 16 2.30 9.91 1.68
N PHE A 17 1.33 9.95 0.77
CA PHE A 17 1.62 9.87 -0.65
C PHE A 17 2.37 11.14 -1.10
N LEU A 18 3.53 10.93 -1.69
CA LEU A 18 4.37 11.95 -2.29
C LEU A 18 4.19 11.93 -3.81
N PRO A 19 3.92 13.07 -4.44
CA PRO A 19 3.73 13.13 -5.89
C PRO A 19 5.02 12.75 -6.62
N LYS A 20 4.89 11.96 -7.70
CA LYS A 20 5.99 11.65 -8.62
C LYS A 20 5.59 12.10 -10.03
N ALA A 21 5.12 11.18 -10.88
CA ALA A 21 4.60 11.55 -12.20
C ALA A 21 3.22 12.23 -12.13
N HIS A 22 2.41 11.90 -11.12
CA HIS A 22 1.09 12.47 -10.91
C HIS A 22 0.88 12.80 -9.44
N VAL A 23 -0.07 13.72 -9.19
CA VAL A 23 -0.53 14.00 -7.83
C VAL A 23 -1.37 12.83 -7.35
N VAL A 24 -0.99 12.32 -6.18
CA VAL A 24 -1.76 11.36 -5.39
C VAL A 24 -1.79 11.93 -3.98
N GLU A 25 -2.98 12.07 -3.44
CA GLU A 25 -3.20 12.57 -2.08
C GLU A 25 -3.59 11.40 -1.17
N GLY A 26 -3.49 11.66 0.14
CA GLY A 26 -3.86 10.71 1.18
C GLY A 26 -2.66 10.05 1.85
N LYS A 27 -2.97 9.08 2.71
CA LYS A 27 -2.00 8.37 3.55
C LYS A 27 -2.11 6.87 3.34
N ALA A 28 -0.97 6.19 3.26
CA ALA A 28 -0.88 4.75 3.36
C ALA A 28 -0.59 4.33 4.81
N ILE A 29 -1.33 3.34 5.31
CA ILE A 29 -1.31 2.88 6.69
C ILE A 29 -1.26 1.35 6.68
N LEU A 30 -0.21 0.78 7.26
CA LEU A 30 -0.09 -0.66 7.44
C LEU A 30 -0.67 -1.05 8.81
N ILE A 31 -1.68 -1.91 8.80
CA ILE A 31 -2.38 -2.40 9.99
C ILE A 31 -2.13 -3.90 10.12
N GLU A 32 -1.87 -4.37 11.33
CA GLU A 32 -1.79 -5.80 11.67
C GLU A 32 -2.97 -6.19 12.56
N ASN A 33 -3.60 -7.32 12.28
CA ASN A 33 -4.67 -7.89 13.08
C ASN A 33 -4.55 -9.41 13.09
N GLY A 34 -4.20 -10.01 14.22
CA GLY A 34 -4.10 -11.47 14.34
C GLY A 34 -3.08 -12.12 13.40
N GLY A 35 -2.00 -11.41 13.07
CA GLY A 35 -0.97 -11.86 12.12
C GLY A 35 -1.29 -11.60 10.65
N GLU A 36 -2.50 -11.17 10.33
CA GLU A 36 -2.86 -10.67 9.00
C GLU A 36 -2.49 -9.19 8.89
N ARG A 37 -2.04 -8.76 7.70
CA ARG A 37 -1.69 -7.36 7.44
C ARG A 37 -2.56 -6.78 6.34
N THR A 38 -3.04 -5.56 6.57
CA THR A 38 -3.82 -4.79 5.61
C THR A 38 -3.12 -3.48 5.34
N LEU A 39 -2.91 -3.17 4.06
CA LEU A 39 -2.51 -1.84 3.63
C LEU A 39 -3.76 -1.01 3.36
N ARG A 40 -3.99 -0.01 4.20
CA ARG A 40 -5.12 0.90 4.14
C ARG A 40 -4.69 2.25 3.58
N PHE A 41 -5.43 2.75 2.61
CA PHE A 41 -5.34 4.13 2.16
C PHE A 41 -6.45 4.95 2.80
N GLU A 42 -6.10 6.12 3.31
CA GLU A 42 -7.03 7.10 3.88
C GLU A 42 -6.96 8.42 3.12
N ASP A 43 -8.14 9.01 2.92
CA ASP A 43 -8.32 10.25 2.15
C ASP A 43 -7.60 10.21 0.78
N PHE A 44 -7.58 9.01 0.17
CA PHE A 44 -6.89 8.78 -1.08
C PHE A 44 -7.60 9.52 -2.21
N GLU A 45 -6.83 10.21 -3.05
CA GLU A 45 -7.35 10.81 -4.28
C GLU A 45 -6.27 10.78 -5.36
N THR A 46 -6.63 10.30 -6.55
CA THR A 46 -5.73 10.27 -7.71
C THR A 46 -6.51 10.37 -9.02
N VAL A 47 -5.79 10.63 -10.10
CA VAL A 47 -6.33 10.54 -11.46
C VAL A 47 -6.38 9.08 -11.93
N ASN A 48 -7.33 8.76 -12.80
CA ASN A 48 -7.36 7.46 -13.47
C ASN A 48 -6.13 7.28 -14.36
N GLY A 49 -5.61 6.04 -14.40
CA GLY A 49 -4.62 5.60 -15.38
C GLY A 49 -5.10 4.32 -16.06
N PRO A 50 -4.55 3.97 -17.24
CA PRO A 50 -5.05 2.84 -18.03
C PRO A 50 -4.80 1.48 -17.38
N ASP A 51 -3.77 1.36 -16.54
CA ASP A 51 -3.39 0.07 -15.92
C ASP A 51 -2.63 0.29 -14.60
N LEU A 52 -3.33 0.86 -13.59
CA LEU A 52 -2.75 1.17 -12.27
C LEU A 52 -2.83 -0.01 -11.29
N PHE A 53 -1.72 -0.23 -10.59
CA PHE A 53 -1.53 -1.26 -9.57
C PHE A 53 -0.88 -0.70 -8.31
N ILE A 54 -1.09 -1.39 -7.20
CA ILE A 54 -0.48 -1.07 -5.90
C ILE A 54 0.58 -2.11 -5.58
N TYR A 55 1.82 -1.66 -5.36
CA TYR A 55 2.94 -2.51 -5.00
C TYR A 55 3.51 -2.14 -3.63
N LEU A 56 3.99 -3.13 -2.89
CA LEU A 56 4.98 -2.93 -1.83
C LEU A 56 6.36 -3.24 -2.41
N ALA A 57 7.28 -2.30 -2.40
CA ALA A 57 8.56 -2.39 -3.09
C ALA A 57 9.74 -2.06 -2.16
N THR A 58 10.93 -2.48 -2.57
CA THR A 58 12.20 -2.12 -1.90
C THR A 58 12.70 -0.74 -2.33
N ASP A 59 12.38 -0.34 -3.56
CA ASP A 59 12.84 0.87 -4.22
C ASP A 59 11.75 1.50 -5.08
N GLU A 60 12.01 2.71 -5.59
CA GLU A 60 11.06 3.46 -6.43
C GLU A 60 10.96 2.95 -7.87
N THR A 61 11.90 2.09 -8.30
CA THR A 61 11.95 1.60 -9.68
C THR A 61 10.96 0.46 -9.93
N GLY A 62 10.42 -0.14 -8.87
CA GLY A 62 9.53 -1.29 -8.96
C GLY A 62 10.25 -2.54 -9.46
N SER A 63 11.53 -2.69 -9.13
CA SER A 63 12.36 -3.82 -9.59
C SER A 63 12.18 -5.09 -8.74
N ASP A 64 12.04 -4.93 -7.42
CA ASP A 64 11.69 -5.97 -6.45
C ASP A 64 10.46 -5.51 -5.65
N PHE A 65 9.36 -6.24 -5.81
CA PHE A 65 8.06 -5.84 -5.27
C PHE A 65 7.11 -7.01 -5.02
N VAL A 66 6.14 -6.76 -4.16
CA VAL A 66 4.94 -7.57 -3.92
C VAL A 66 3.75 -6.86 -4.56
N ASP A 67 3.07 -7.55 -5.49
CA ASP A 67 1.87 -7.04 -6.16
C ASP A 67 0.63 -7.22 -5.28
N LEU A 68 0.02 -6.12 -4.84
CA LEU A 68 -1.24 -6.14 -4.06
C LEU A 68 -2.49 -6.07 -4.97
N GLY A 69 -2.30 -5.89 -6.27
CA GLY A 69 -3.34 -5.92 -7.29
C GLY A 69 -3.64 -4.56 -7.92
N ARG A 70 -4.64 -4.59 -8.81
CA ARG A 70 -5.14 -3.40 -9.51
C ARG A 70 -5.72 -2.39 -8.53
N ILE A 71 -5.60 -1.11 -8.88
CA ILE A 71 -6.26 -0.04 -8.13
C ILE A 71 -7.77 -0.31 -8.04
N LYS A 72 -8.32 -0.26 -6.82
CA LYS A 72 -9.75 -0.57 -6.58
C LYS A 72 -10.67 0.64 -6.75
N ALA A 73 -10.16 1.83 -6.44
CA ALA A 73 -10.86 3.11 -6.59
C ALA A 73 -9.84 4.25 -6.69
N THR A 74 -10.25 5.39 -7.24
CA THR A 74 -9.40 6.59 -7.33
C THR A 74 -9.69 7.63 -6.25
N LYS A 75 -10.69 7.39 -5.39
CA LYS A 75 -11.05 8.29 -4.31
C LYS A 75 -11.60 7.54 -3.09
N GLY A 76 -11.27 8.02 -1.89
CA GLY A 76 -11.80 7.54 -0.62
C GLY A 76 -10.91 6.53 0.08
N ASN A 77 -11.47 5.75 1.00
CA ASN A 77 -10.70 4.80 1.80
C ASN A 77 -10.66 3.43 1.14
N ILE A 78 -9.47 2.87 0.94
CA ILE A 78 -9.25 1.65 0.16
C ILE A 78 -8.35 0.71 0.95
N ASN A 79 -8.68 -0.58 0.98
CA ASN A 79 -7.86 -1.58 1.66
C ASN A 79 -7.31 -2.60 0.65
N TYR A 80 -6.07 -3.04 0.88
CA TYR A 80 -5.41 -4.14 0.19
C TYR A 80 -4.90 -5.14 1.20
N ASP A 81 -5.11 -6.43 0.91
CA ASP A 81 -4.59 -7.50 1.74
C ASP A 81 -3.11 -7.71 1.41
N VAL A 82 -2.27 -7.74 2.44
CA VAL A 82 -0.84 -8.01 2.29
C VAL A 82 -0.63 -9.51 2.41
N PRO A 83 0.03 -10.18 1.43
CA PRO A 83 0.28 -11.60 1.51
C PRO A 83 0.98 -12.00 2.82
N LEU A 84 0.52 -13.09 3.43
CA LEU A 84 1.10 -13.60 4.68
C LEU A 84 2.60 -13.86 4.51
N GLY A 85 3.38 -13.45 5.50
CA GLY A 85 4.85 -13.60 5.49
C GLY A 85 5.59 -12.55 4.66
N THR A 86 4.92 -11.53 4.13
CA THR A 86 5.60 -10.38 3.50
C THR A 86 6.45 -9.65 4.53
N ASP A 87 7.75 -9.50 4.23
CA ASP A 87 8.68 -8.69 5.01
C ASP A 87 8.44 -7.20 4.72
N THR A 88 7.56 -6.57 5.49
CA THR A 88 7.18 -5.16 5.30
C THR A 88 8.27 -4.18 5.75
N ASP A 89 9.29 -4.65 6.48
CA ASP A 89 10.47 -3.83 6.80
C ASP A 89 11.37 -3.71 5.56
N LYS A 90 11.48 -4.80 4.78
CA LYS A 90 12.13 -4.79 3.45
C LYS A 90 11.29 -4.07 2.39
N TYR A 91 10.00 -4.39 2.30
CA TYR A 91 9.08 -3.86 1.30
C TYR A 91 8.30 -2.65 1.85
N ASN A 92 9.04 -1.62 2.26
CA ASN A 92 8.49 -0.46 2.98
C ASN A 92 7.94 0.65 2.08
N LYS A 93 7.99 0.50 0.74
CA LYS A 93 7.54 1.52 -0.20
C LYS A 93 6.25 1.13 -0.90
N VAL A 94 5.19 1.90 -0.71
CA VAL A 94 3.92 1.75 -1.42
C VAL A 94 4.01 2.50 -2.75
N LEU A 95 4.03 1.78 -3.86
CA LEU A 95 4.03 2.38 -5.19
C LEU A 95 2.64 2.34 -5.81
N VAL A 96 2.19 3.49 -6.31
CA VAL A 96 1.12 3.53 -7.32
C VAL A 96 1.81 3.41 -8.68
N TRP A 97 1.69 2.24 -9.31
CA TRP A 97 2.45 1.92 -10.52
C TRP A 97 1.55 1.77 -11.74
N CYS A 98 1.89 2.45 -12.83
CA CYS A 98 1.24 2.22 -14.12
C CYS A 98 2.01 1.17 -14.91
N ARG A 99 1.47 -0.05 -14.96
CA ARG A 99 2.15 -1.18 -15.61
C ARG A 99 2.25 -1.01 -17.13
N ALA A 100 1.22 -0.43 -17.76
CA ALA A 100 1.19 -0.21 -19.21
C ALA A 100 2.34 0.71 -19.70
N PHE A 101 2.68 1.73 -18.90
CA PHE A 101 3.72 2.71 -19.25
C PHE A 101 5.02 2.55 -18.47
N ARG A 102 5.08 1.61 -17.51
CA ARG A 102 6.23 1.39 -16.61
C ARG A 102 6.66 2.68 -15.88
N VAL A 103 5.70 3.41 -15.32
CA VAL A 103 5.95 4.68 -14.65
C VAL A 103 5.38 4.67 -13.23
N LEU A 104 6.15 5.26 -12.31
CA LEU A 104 5.75 5.51 -10.93
C LEU A 104 4.84 6.76 -10.87
N PHE A 105 3.58 6.58 -10.50
CA PHE A 105 2.63 7.69 -10.32
C PHE A 105 2.94 8.46 -9.04
N SER A 106 3.07 7.72 -7.94
CA SER A 106 3.34 8.26 -6.60
C SER A 106 3.87 7.14 -5.69
N LEU A 107 4.49 7.56 -4.60
CA LEU A 107 5.11 6.73 -3.58
C LEU A 107 4.59 7.17 -2.21
N ALA A 108 4.34 6.23 -1.30
CA ALA A 108 4.38 6.49 0.14
C ALA A 108 5.44 5.58 0.78
N GLU A 109 6.35 6.13 1.57
CA GLU A 109 7.31 5.34 2.36
C GLU A 109 6.76 5.11 3.76
N LEU A 110 6.72 3.85 4.19
CA LEU A 110 6.17 3.45 5.47
C LEU A 110 7.23 3.56 6.57
N GLU A 111 6.96 4.39 7.58
CA GLU A 111 7.79 4.60 8.78
C GLU A 111 7.02 4.30 10.08
#